data_AF-A0A7C8ZFS7-F1
#
_entry.id   AF-A0A7C8ZFS7-F1
#
_cell.length_a   1.000
_cell.length_b   1.000
_cell.length_c   1.000
_cell.angle_alpha   90.00
_cell.angle_beta   90.00
_cell.angle_gamma   90.00
#
_symmetry.space_group_name_H-M   'P 1'
#
loop_
_entity.id
_entity.type
_entity.pdbx_description
1 polymer ?
#
loop_
_entity_poly.entity_id
_entity_poly.type
_entity_poly.pdbx_seq_one_letter_code
_entity_poly.pdbx_strand_id
1 'polypeptide(L)'
;MIMNQEGIKVVSECFVRPEHEVEEAKQPYHLGPVDLATLSIDPIQKGLLFTFESDLSRPEIKPLVERLRRSLSIALVHFYPLAGGFETIKYEDEHACWIFLDCAKGPGTGLIHATVDLTVSDILSSTDVHP
;
A
#
# COMPACT_ATOMS: atom_id res chain seq x y z
N MET A 1 18.89 -20.89 5.46
CA MET A 1 18.63 -21.59 4.19
C MET A 1 18.06 -20.54 3.25
N ILE A 2 18.77 -20.22 2.17
CA ILE A 2 18.42 -19.13 1.26
C ILE A 2 17.23 -19.60 0.41
N MET A 3 16.05 -19.03 0.64
CA MET A 3 14.92 -19.24 -0.29
C MET A 3 15.27 -18.57 -1.61
N ASN A 4 15.21 -19.34 -2.69
CA ASN A 4 15.48 -18.90 -4.04
C ASN A 4 14.41 -17.86 -4.43
N GLN A 5 14.73 -16.56 -4.39
CA GLN A 5 13.81 -15.46 -4.73
C GLN A 5 13.60 -15.30 -6.25
N GLU A 6 13.68 -16.37 -7.04
CA GLU A 6 13.64 -16.32 -8.50
C GLU A 6 12.22 -16.37 -9.11
N GLY A 7 11.14 -16.34 -8.31
CA GLY A 7 9.77 -16.58 -8.80
C GLY A 7 8.91 -15.34 -9.13
N ILE A 8 9.06 -14.22 -8.41
CA ILE A 8 8.16 -13.06 -8.55
C ILE A 8 8.73 -12.08 -9.59
N LYS A 9 7.94 -11.76 -10.61
CA LYS A 9 8.26 -10.78 -11.64
C LYS A 9 7.33 -9.58 -11.53
N VAL A 10 7.89 -8.41 -11.25
CA VAL A 10 7.16 -7.14 -11.33
C VAL A 10 6.87 -6.83 -12.80
N VAL A 11 5.60 -6.63 -13.13
CA VAL A 11 5.13 -6.29 -14.48
C VAL A 11 4.99 -4.77 -14.63
N SER A 12 4.45 -4.10 -13.62
CA SER A 12 4.31 -2.65 -13.59
C SER A 12 4.20 -2.14 -12.16
N GLU A 13 4.68 -0.92 -11.94
CA GLU A 13 4.54 -0.16 -10.71
C GLU A 13 4.09 1.25 -11.05
N CYS A 14 3.19 1.80 -10.25
CA CYS A 14 2.80 3.20 -10.36
C CYS A 14 2.42 3.77 -8.99
N PHE A 15 2.32 5.10 -8.92
CA PHE A 15 1.75 5.78 -7.78
C PHE A 15 0.38 6.32 -8.13
N VAL A 16 -0.58 6.17 -7.22
CA VAL A 16 -1.98 6.54 -7.37
C VAL A 16 -2.28 7.71 -6.45
N ARG A 17 -2.81 8.79 -7.03
CA ARG A 17 -3.28 9.96 -6.30
C ARG A 17 -4.81 9.97 -6.19
N PRO A 18 -5.39 10.75 -5.26
CA PRO A 18 -6.81 11.06 -5.27
C PRO A 18 -7.28 11.49 -6.66
N GLU A 19 -8.51 11.11 -7.05
CA GLU A 19 -9.05 11.41 -8.38
C GLU A 19 -9.13 12.93 -8.66
N HIS A 20 -9.27 13.72 -7.60
CA HIS A 20 -9.23 15.18 -7.64
C HIS A 20 -8.56 15.72 -6.37
N GLU A 21 -8.21 17.00 -6.40
CA GLU A 21 -7.60 17.70 -5.27
C GLU A 21 -8.56 17.72 -4.06
N VAL A 22 -8.00 17.48 -2.87
CA VAL A 22 -8.74 17.47 -1.60
C VAL A 22 -8.20 18.64 -0.78
N GLU A 23 -9.06 19.62 -0.49
CA GLU A 23 -8.64 20.84 0.21
C GLU A 23 -8.13 20.55 1.62
N GLU A 24 -8.74 19.59 2.31
CA GLU A 24 -8.35 19.14 3.64
C GLU A 24 -6.93 18.53 3.65
N ALA A 25 -6.48 17.95 2.53
CA ALA A 25 -5.15 17.37 2.41
C ALA A 25 -4.02 18.42 2.44
N LYS A 26 -4.35 19.72 2.27
CA LYS A 26 -3.38 20.82 2.37
C LYS A 26 -2.96 21.13 3.80
N GLN A 27 -3.70 20.62 4.79
CA GLN A 27 -3.39 20.79 6.20
C GLN A 27 -2.54 19.61 6.71
N PRO A 28 -1.60 19.83 7.63
CA PRO A 28 -0.91 18.76 8.32
C PRO A 28 -1.91 17.82 9.01
N TYR A 29 -1.84 16.53 8.71
CA TYR A 29 -2.66 15.54 9.38
C TYR A 29 -1.91 15.02 10.61
N HIS A 30 -2.34 15.47 11.79
CA HIS A 30 -1.73 15.11 13.07
C HIS A 30 -2.22 13.75 13.57
N LEU A 31 -1.27 12.94 14.02
CA LEU A 31 -1.53 11.62 14.59
C LEU A 31 -1.95 11.74 16.06
N GLY A 32 -2.85 10.86 16.51
CA GLY A 32 -3.17 10.73 17.92
C GLY A 32 -2.01 10.13 18.72
N PRO A 33 -2.01 10.26 20.06
CA PRO A 33 -0.96 9.68 20.90
C PRO A 33 -0.78 8.16 20.73
N VAL A 34 -1.89 7.43 20.53
CA VAL A 34 -1.85 5.98 20.27
C VAL A 34 -1.21 5.68 18.92
N ASP A 35 -1.59 6.43 17.88
CA ASP A 35 -1.03 6.26 16.54
C ASP A 35 0.49 6.52 16.53
N LEU A 36 0.93 7.58 17.22
CA LEU A 36 2.36 7.91 17.41
C LEU A 36 3.12 6.78 18.12
N ALA A 37 2.55 6.21 19.18
CA ALA A 37 3.17 5.11 19.91
C ALA A 37 3.31 3.85 19.04
N THR A 38 2.43 3.69 18.05
CA THR A 38 2.46 2.54 17.12
C THR A 38 3.29 2.76 15.86
N LEU A 39 3.89 3.94 15.65
CA LEU A 39 4.70 4.21 14.45
C LEU A 39 5.94 3.31 14.31
N SER A 40 6.45 2.79 15.43
CA SER A 40 7.58 1.87 15.46
C SER A 40 7.21 0.41 15.19
N ILE A 41 5.92 0.11 15.08
CA ILE A 41 5.41 -1.23 14.77
C ILE A 41 5.50 -1.44 13.25
N ASP A 42 5.84 -2.66 12.84
CA ASP A 42 5.91 -3.02 11.44
C ASP A 42 4.56 -2.75 10.71
N PRO A 43 4.60 -2.31 9.43
CA PRO A 43 3.40 -2.11 8.64
C PRO A 43 2.52 -3.36 8.61
N ILE A 44 1.22 -3.18 8.75
CA ILE A 44 0.25 -4.28 8.67
C ILE A 44 0.30 -4.89 7.28
N GLN A 45 0.67 -6.17 7.18
CA GLN A 45 0.66 -6.93 5.93
C GLN A 45 -0.54 -7.87 5.90
N LYS A 46 -1.52 -7.57 5.05
CA LYS A 46 -2.72 -8.39 4.83
C LYS A 46 -2.97 -8.59 3.34
N GLY A 47 -3.42 -9.77 2.96
CA GLY A 47 -3.74 -10.14 1.59
C GLY A 47 -5.14 -10.73 1.45
N LEU A 48 -5.67 -10.68 0.24
CA LEU A 48 -6.89 -11.37 -0.16
C LEU A 48 -6.55 -12.30 -1.33
N LEU A 49 -6.97 -13.57 -1.23
CA LEU A 49 -6.79 -14.56 -2.29
C LEU A 49 -8.12 -14.78 -3.00
N PHE A 50 -8.13 -14.55 -4.32
CA PHE A 50 -9.30 -14.76 -5.16
C PHE A 50 -9.06 -15.94 -6.10
N THR A 51 -10.02 -16.87 -6.14
CA THR A 51 -10.01 -18.03 -7.05
C THR A 51 -10.96 -17.79 -8.22
N PHE A 52 -10.56 -18.26 -9.40
CA PHE A 52 -11.44 -18.29 -10.57
C PHE A 52 -11.89 -19.73 -10.80
N GLU A 53 -13.19 -19.96 -11.00
CA GLU A 53 -13.77 -21.30 -11.10
C GLU A 53 -13.38 -22.03 -12.40
N SER A 54 -13.04 -21.27 -13.43
CA SER A 54 -12.56 -21.78 -14.72
C SER A 54 -11.73 -20.74 -15.47
N ASP A 55 -10.95 -21.16 -16.46
CA ASP A 55 -10.19 -20.22 -17.31
C ASP A 55 -11.10 -19.25 -18.08
N LEU A 56 -12.35 -19.64 -18.34
CA LEU A 56 -13.36 -18.77 -18.96
C LEU A 56 -13.85 -17.66 -18.03
N SER A 57 -13.70 -17.84 -16.71
CA SER A 57 -14.05 -16.86 -15.67
C SER A 57 -12.87 -15.98 -15.25
N ARG A 58 -11.66 -16.26 -15.76
CA ARG A 58 -10.47 -15.47 -15.44
C ARG A 58 -10.56 -14.12 -16.14
N PRO A 59 -10.61 -13.00 -15.40
CA PRO A 59 -10.62 -11.68 -16.00
C PRO A 59 -9.28 -11.43 -16.69
N GLU A 60 -9.30 -10.63 -17.74
CA GLU A 60 -8.09 -10.04 -18.28
C GLU A 60 -7.42 -9.20 -17.17
N ILE A 61 -6.17 -9.54 -16.84
CA ILE A 61 -5.45 -8.94 -15.72
C ILE A 61 -5.20 -7.44 -15.96
N LYS A 62 -4.89 -7.04 -17.19
CA LYS A 62 -4.61 -5.63 -17.51
C LYS A 62 -5.84 -4.72 -17.26
N PRO A 63 -7.04 -4.99 -17.80
CA PRO A 63 -8.26 -4.26 -17.43
C PRO A 63 -8.59 -4.29 -15.94
N LEU A 64 -8.32 -5.41 -15.25
CA LEU A 64 -8.51 -5.49 -13.80
C LEU A 64 -7.60 -4.53 -13.05
N VAL A 65 -6.31 -4.49 -13.38
CA VAL A 65 -5.33 -3.57 -12.76
C VAL A 65 -5.73 -2.11 -13.01
N GLU A 66 -6.17 -1.76 -14.21
CA GLU A 66 -6.64 -0.39 -14.49
C GLU A 66 -7.91 -0.03 -13.69
N ARG A 67 -8.84 -0.97 -13.53
CA ARG A 67 -10.02 -0.78 -12.68
C ARG A 67 -9.62 -0.60 -11.22
N LEU A 68 -8.70 -1.41 -10.70
CA LEU A 68 -8.18 -1.27 -9.33
C LEU A 68 -7.50 0.07 -9.13
N ARG A 69 -6.67 0.51 -10.07
CA ARG A 69 -6.01 1.83 -10.05
C ARG A 69 -7.03 2.97 -9.97
N ARG A 70 -8.09 2.92 -10.81
CA ARG A 70 -9.16 3.91 -10.80
C ARG A 70 -9.96 3.88 -9.50
N SER A 71 -10.36 2.69 -9.03
CA SER A 71 -11.10 2.56 -7.77
C SER A 71 -10.29 3.04 -6.57
N LEU A 72 -8.99 2.76 -6.53
CA LEU A 72 -8.08 3.29 -5.51
C LEU A 72 -8.03 4.82 -5.57
N SER A 73 -7.88 5.41 -6.76
CA SER A 73 -7.88 6.87 -6.93
C SER A 73 -9.16 7.54 -6.42
N ILE A 74 -10.33 6.94 -6.66
CA ILE A 74 -11.61 7.40 -6.11
C ILE A 74 -11.63 7.27 -4.58
N ALA A 75 -11.22 6.13 -4.04
CA ALA A 75 -11.20 5.91 -2.59
C ALA A 75 -10.28 6.90 -1.87
N LEU A 76 -9.13 7.23 -2.46
CA LEU A 76 -8.16 8.19 -1.91
C LEU A 76 -8.69 9.62 -1.79
N VAL A 77 -9.79 9.98 -2.45
CA VAL A 77 -10.48 11.26 -2.19
C VAL A 77 -10.99 11.31 -0.74
N HIS A 78 -11.56 10.20 -0.27
CA HIS A 78 -12.11 10.08 1.08
C HIS A 78 -11.06 9.68 2.11
N PHE A 79 -10.05 8.94 1.69
CA PHE A 79 -8.95 8.45 2.53
C PHE A 79 -7.62 9.11 2.15
N TYR A 80 -7.65 10.41 1.91
CA TYR A 80 -6.50 11.19 1.44
C TYR A 80 -5.21 11.04 2.28
N PRO A 81 -5.25 10.79 3.61
CA PRO A 81 -4.01 10.56 4.36
C PRO A 81 -3.20 9.34 3.87
N LEU A 82 -3.85 8.36 3.24
CA LEU A 82 -3.17 7.17 2.68
C LEU A 82 -2.35 7.47 1.42
N ALA A 83 -2.54 8.64 0.79
CA ALA A 83 -1.75 9.10 -0.34
C ALA A 83 -0.57 10.02 0.09
N GLY A 84 -0.52 10.40 1.36
CA GLY A 84 0.48 11.31 1.92
C GLY A 84 1.79 10.64 2.31
N GLY A 85 2.72 11.46 2.78
CA GLY A 85 4.00 11.01 3.35
C GLY A 85 4.19 11.49 4.79
N PHE A 86 4.92 10.71 5.58
CA PHE A 86 5.35 11.16 6.91
C PHE A 86 6.38 12.27 6.80
N GLU A 87 6.17 13.33 7.56
CA GLU A 87 7.11 14.43 7.75
C GLU A 87 7.51 14.51 9.22
N THR A 88 8.74 14.95 9.47
CA THR A 88 9.28 15.11 10.82
C THR A 88 10.00 16.45 10.94
N ILE A 89 9.53 17.28 11.87
CA ILE A 89 10.20 18.53 12.24
C ILE A 89 10.90 18.30 13.58
N LYS A 90 12.19 18.60 13.66
CA LYS A 90 12.99 18.46 14.89
C LYS A 90 13.20 19.83 15.54
N TYR A 91 13.07 19.87 16.86
CA TYR A 91 13.37 21.03 17.70
C TYR A 91 14.54 20.67 18.59
N GLU A 92 15.76 20.95 18.10
CA GLU A 92 17.01 20.50 18.75
C GLU A 92 17.16 21.07 20.16
N ASP A 93 16.79 22.33 20.35
CA ASP A 93 16.87 23.03 21.66
C ASP A 93 15.93 22.45 22.73
N GLU A 94 14.85 21.78 22.31
CA GLU A 94 13.81 21.24 23.19
C GLU A 94 13.88 19.73 23.33
N HIS A 95 14.84 19.07 22.66
CA HIS A 95 14.91 17.61 22.53
C HIS A 95 13.57 16.99 22.09
N ALA A 96 12.84 17.68 21.22
CA ALA A 96 11.50 17.30 20.79
C ALA A 96 11.41 17.17 19.27
N CYS A 97 10.40 16.44 18.78
CA CYS A 97 10.06 16.41 17.36
C CYS A 97 8.55 16.33 17.16
N TRP A 98 8.10 16.86 16.02
CA TRP A 98 6.72 16.76 15.56
C TRP A 98 6.68 15.83 14.36
N ILE A 99 5.78 14.85 14.42
CA ILE A 99 5.53 13.90 13.34
C ILE A 99 4.10 14.09 12.86
N PHE A 100 3.90 14.25 11.56
CA PHE A 100 2.60 14.41 10.94
C PHE A 100 2.64 13.83 9.51
N LEU A 101 1.46 13.69 8.89
CA LEU A 101 1.36 13.36 7.48
C LEU A 101 1.18 14.64 6.65
N ASP A 102 2.04 14.85 5.66
CA ASP A 102 1.81 15.80 4.58
C ASP A 102 1.04 15.08 3.47
N CYS A 103 -0.26 15.33 3.43
CA CYS A 103 -1.20 14.63 2.56
C CYS A 103 -1.26 15.20 1.14
N ALA A 104 -0.70 16.39 0.91
CA ALA A 104 -0.62 17.02 -0.41
C ALA A 104 0.72 16.72 -1.11
N LYS A 105 1.74 16.33 -0.36
CA LYS A 105 3.08 16.03 -0.86
C LYS A 105 3.24 14.57 -1.26
N GLY A 106 4.10 14.37 -2.26
CA GLY A 106 4.55 13.03 -2.66
C GLY A 106 3.85 12.48 -3.90
N PRO A 107 4.25 11.26 -4.31
CA PRO A 107 3.77 10.66 -5.55
C PRO A 107 2.37 10.02 -5.42
N GLY A 108 1.88 9.79 -4.20
CA GLY A 108 0.64 9.06 -3.90
C GLY A 108 0.91 7.66 -3.35
N THR A 109 -0.12 6.81 -3.31
CA THR A 109 -0.02 5.42 -2.85
C THR A 109 0.58 4.52 -3.93
N GLY A 110 1.59 3.72 -3.58
CA GLY A 110 2.18 2.75 -4.52
C GLY A 110 1.20 1.61 -4.88
N LEU A 111 1.15 1.27 -6.17
CA LEU A 111 0.40 0.13 -6.71
C LEU A 111 1.34 -0.71 -7.58
N ILE A 112 1.57 -1.95 -7.18
CA ILE A 112 2.45 -2.89 -7.86
C ILE A 112 1.63 -4.05 -8.43
N HIS A 113 1.82 -4.33 -9.71
CA HIS A 113 1.34 -5.53 -10.37
C HIS A 113 2.52 -6.45 -10.65
N ALA A 114 2.48 -7.64 -10.07
CA ALA A 114 3.49 -8.67 -10.23
C ALA A 114 2.85 -10.01 -10.57
N THR A 115 3.63 -10.87 -11.19
CA THR A 115 3.25 -12.25 -11.56
C THR A 115 4.22 -13.23 -10.95
N VAL A 116 3.74 -14.41 -10.62
CA VAL A 116 4.55 -15.52 -10.10
C VAL A 116 4.06 -16.81 -10.73
N ASP A 117 4.97 -17.74 -11.00
CA ASP A 117 4.63 -19.07 -11.50
C ASP A 117 4.31 -20.01 -10.33
N LEU A 118 3.13 -19.84 -9.74
CA LEU A 118 2.60 -20.64 -8.63
C LEU A 118 1.10 -20.91 -8.84
N THR A 119 0.63 -22.02 -8.28
CA THR A 119 -0.80 -22.34 -8.18
C THR A 119 -1.39 -21.90 -6.85
N VAL A 120 -2.72 -21.80 -6.78
CA VAL A 120 -3.45 -21.54 -5.52
C VAL A 120 -3.16 -22.63 -4.48
N SER A 121 -3.03 -23.89 -4.92
CA SER A 121 -2.70 -25.01 -4.04
C SER A 121 -1.31 -24.87 -3.42
N ASP A 122 -0.34 -24.34 -4.15
CA ASP A 122 1.01 -24.08 -3.62
C ASP A 122 0.97 -23.03 -2.49
N ILE A 123 0.15 -21.99 -2.65
CA ILE A 123 -0.05 -20.95 -1.63
C ILE A 123 -0.72 -21.54 -0.37
N LEU A 124 -1.78 -22.34 -0.55
CA LEU A 124 -2.55 -22.91 0.56
C LEU A 124 -1.83 -24.05 1.29
N SER A 125 -0.92 -24.74 0.62
CA SER A 125 -0.10 -25.81 1.21
C SER A 125 1.22 -25.31 1.81
N SER A 126 1.54 -24.01 1.63
CA SER A 126 2.73 -23.43 2.24
C SER A 126 2.68 -23.58 3.76
N THR A 127 3.68 -24.25 4.30
CA THR A 127 3.89 -24.37 5.75
C THR A 127 4.81 -23.27 6.24
N ASP A 128 4.64 -22.03 5.78
CA ASP A 128 5.42 -20.89 6.29
C ASP A 128 5.18 -20.74 7.80
N VAL A 129 6.03 -21.42 8.57
CA VAL A 129 6.16 -21.24 10.01
C VAL A 129 7.15 -20.11 10.18
N HIS A 130 6.65 -18.95 10.61
CA HIS A 130 7.49 -17.85 11.04
C HIS A 130 8.48 -18.38 12.10
N PRO A 131 9.80 -18.27 11.92
CA PRO A 131 10.76 -18.58 12.98
C PRO A 131 10.65 -17.60 14.15
#